data_AF-A0A3D1H8X8-F1
#
_entry.id   AF-A0A3D1H8X8-F1
#
_cell.length_a   1.000
_cell.length_b   1.000
_cell.length_c   1.000
_cell.angle_alpha   90.00
_cell.angle_beta   90.00
_cell.angle_gamma   90.00
#
_symmetry.space_group_name_H-M   'P 1'
#
loop_
_entity.id
_entity.type
_entity.pdbx_description
1 polymer ?
#
loop_
_entity_poly.entity_id
_entity_poly.type
_entity_poly.pdbx_seq_one_letter_code
_entity_poly.pdbx_strand_id
1 'polypeptide(L)' 'REFGIPAVVGCGNATTLLKTGDMVTVDGARGTVTLHTEQSDLAK' A
#
# COMPACT_ATOMS: atom_id res chain seq x y z
N ARG A 1 13.14 -4.83 9.54
CA ARG A 1 14.18 -3.81 9.81
C ARG A 1 15.55 -4.42 9.55
N GLU A 2 15.81 -4.78 8.31
CA GLU A 2 17.05 -5.46 7.89
C GLU A 2 17.30 -5.10 6.42
N PHE A 3 16.22 -4.96 5.65
CA PHE A 3 16.19 -4.50 4.26
C PHE A 3 16.20 -2.98 4.08
N GLY A 4 16.26 -2.18 5.15
CA GLY A 4 16.26 -0.71 5.05
C GLY A 4 14.98 -0.06 4.51
N ILE A 5 13.91 -0.84 4.27
CA ILE A 5 12.62 -0.37 3.77
C ILE A 5 11.58 -0.22 4.90
N PRO A 6 10.60 0.68 4.75
CA PRO A 6 9.49 0.79 5.69
C PRO A 6 8.61 -0.46 5.65
N ALA A 7 8.03 -0.80 6.79
CA ALA A 7 7.08 -1.90 6.93
C ALA A 7 5.97 -1.54 7.92
N VAL A 8 4.74 -1.92 7.59
CA VAL A 8 3.57 -1.84 8.48
C VAL A 8 3.02 -3.26 8.61
N VAL A 9 2.78 -3.70 9.85
CA VAL A 9 2.33 -5.06 10.18
C VAL A 9 1.04 -5.01 10.99
N GLY A 10 0.30 -6.12 11.02
CA GLY A 10 -0.95 -6.20 11.79
C GLY A 10 -2.14 -5.46 11.16
N CYS A 11 -2.13 -5.25 9.83
CA CYS A 11 -3.17 -4.50 9.12
C CYS A 11 -4.54 -5.19 9.00
N GLY A 12 -4.84 -6.22 9.81
CA GLY A 12 -6.14 -6.88 9.92
C GLY A 12 -6.72 -7.43 8.61
N ASN A 13 -7.42 -6.57 7.86
CA ASN A 13 -8.13 -6.87 6.62
C ASN A 13 -7.35 -6.53 5.33
N ALA A 14 -6.06 -6.17 5.43
CA ALA A 14 -5.29 -5.71 4.28
C ALA A 14 -5.31 -6.68 3.08
N THR A 15 -5.23 -7.99 3.30
CA THR A 15 -5.26 -9.00 2.22
C THR A 15 -6.64 -9.15 1.57
N THR A 16 -7.71 -8.78 2.27
CA THR A 16 -9.07 -8.76 1.71
C THR A 16 -9.29 -7.53 0.82
N LEU A 17 -8.72 -6.39 1.21
CA LEU A 17 -8.86 -5.11 0.50
C LEU A 17 -7.90 -4.99 -0.68
N LEU A 18 -6.62 -5.33 -0.50
CA LEU A 18 -5.60 -5.22 -1.54
C LEU A 18 -5.70 -6.36 -2.55
N LYS A 19 -5.47 -6.03 -3.82
CA LYS A 19 -5.44 -6.95 -4.95
C LYS A 19 -4.11 -6.83 -5.70
N THR A 20 -3.75 -7.90 -6.39
CA THR A 20 -2.59 -7.90 -7.28
C THR A 20 -2.77 -6.81 -8.33
N GLY A 21 -1.78 -5.93 -8.45
CA GLY A 21 -1.81 -4.78 -9.36
C GLY A 21 -2.16 -3.45 -8.68
N ASP A 22 -2.61 -3.45 -7.42
CA ASP A 22 -2.89 -2.23 -6.70
C ASP A 22 -1.62 -1.42 -6.43
N MET A 23 -1.69 -0.11 -6.68
CA MET A 23 -0.67 0.83 -6.25
C MET A 23 -0.95 1.25 -4.81
N VAL A 24 0.05 1.10 -3.93
CA VAL A 24 -0.08 1.43 -2.51
C VAL A 24 1.09 2.27 -2.02
N THR A 25 0.82 3.16 -1.07
CA THR A 25 1.87 3.86 -0.30
C THR A 25 1.93 3.29 1.11
N VAL A 26 3.14 2.97 1.56
CA VAL A 26 3.42 2.49 2.91
C VAL A 26 4.15 3.58 3.69
N ASP A 27 3.50 4.15 4.71
CA ASP A 27 4.12 5.10 5.64
C ASP A 27 4.47 4.36 6.94
N GLY A 28 5.73 3.93 7.03
CA GLY A 28 6.25 3.24 8.20
C GLY A 28 6.44 4.12 9.43
N ALA A 29 6.41 5.45 9.30
CA ALA A 29 6.51 6.37 10.43
C ALA A 29 5.15 6.57 11.12
N ARG A 30 4.08 6.65 10.32
CA ARG A 30 2.70 6.78 10.81
C ARG A 30 2.01 5.43 11.05
N GLY A 31 2.56 4.34 10.52
CA GLY A 31 1.94 3.01 10.61
C GLY A 31 0.71 2.87 9.71
N THR A 32 0.68 3.56 8.57
CA THR A 32 -0.48 3.61 7.69
C THR A 32 -0.17 3.09 6.29
N VAL A 33 -1.18 2.50 5.64
CA VAL A 33 -1.12 2.07 4.24
C VAL A 33 -2.25 2.76 3.48
N THR A 34 -1.95 3.39 2.36
CA THR A 34 -2.93 4.07 1.51
C THR A 34 -3.04 3.34 0.17
N LEU A 35 -4.26 2.96 -0.20
CA LEU A 35 -4.58 2.39 -1.51
C LEU A 35 -4.88 3.53 -2.50
N HIS A 36 -4.22 3.51 -3.65
CA HIS A 36 -4.51 4.43 -4.75
C HIS A 36 -5.49 3.75 -5.70
N THR A 37 -6.76 4.14 -5.61
CA THR A 37 -7.74 3.85 -6.65
C THR A 37 -7.45 4.80 -7.81
N GLU A 38 -7.20 4.27 -9.01
CA GLU A 38 -6.97 4.98 -10.28
C GLU A 38 -5.52 5.36 -10.64
N GLN A 39 -4.99 4.66 -11.65
CA GLN A 39 -3.89 5.08 -12.50
C GLN A 39 -4.04 4.44 -13.91
N SER A 40 -5.19 4.66 -14.56
CA SER A 40 -5.39 4.26 -15.97
C SER A 40 -6.16 5.26 -16.84
N ASP A 41 -6.62 6.40 -16.31
CA ASP A 41 -7.33 7.42 -17.11
C ASP A 41 -6.46 8.62 -17.55
N LEU A 42 -5.14 8.60 -17.35
CA LEU A 42 -4.24 9.66 -17.83
C LEU A 42 -3.43 9.28 -19.07
N ALA A 43 -4.11 8.65 -20.05
CA ALA A 43 -3.64 8.54 -21.43
C ALA A 43 -4.81 8.40 -22.42
N LYS A 44 -5.89 9.18 -22.23
CA LYS A 44 -6.83 9.49 -23.31
C LYS A 44 -6.56 10.90 -23.81
#